data_AF-A0A352ULR6-F1
#
_entry.id   AF-A0A352ULR6-F1
#
_cell.length_a   1.000
_cell.length_b   1.000
_cell.length_c   1.000
_cell.angle_alpha   90.00
_cell.angle_beta   90.00
_cell.angle_gamma   90.00
#
_symmetry.space_group_name_H-M   'P 1'
#
loop_
_entity.id
_entity.type
_entity.pdbx_description
1 polymer ?
#
loop_
_entity_poly.entity_id
_entity_poly.type
_entity_poly.pdbx_seq_one_letter_code
_entity_poly.pdbx_strand_id
1 'polypeptide(L)'
;MRGGGEKLPWPFRIPPQRVNAGASVPRCGMNIVLASGSPRRRELMEMLGVRNLVVVPAVGEEVAVPGRGPEETVMALSAAKAAEVAAKRPQGDLIIAADTIVWLDGEILGKPRDREDAAAMLGKLSGREHTVYSGLLHVQAF
;
A
#
# COMPACT_ATOMS: atom_id res chain seq x y z
N MET A 1 4.58 -33.63 -16.05
CA MET A 1 3.93 -32.44 -16.63
C MET A 1 2.92 -31.88 -15.63
N ARG A 2 3.13 -30.62 -15.23
CA ARG A 2 2.22 -29.64 -14.57
C ARG A 2 1.38 -30.12 -13.36
N GLY A 3 1.91 -29.86 -12.16
CA GLY A 3 1.10 -29.72 -10.95
C GLY A 3 0.36 -28.39 -10.98
N GLY A 4 -0.97 -28.44 -11.04
CA GLY A 4 -1.85 -27.28 -10.96
C GLY A 4 -1.96 -26.83 -9.51
N GLY A 5 -1.34 -25.69 -9.19
CA GLY A 5 -1.66 -24.96 -7.97
C GLY A 5 -3.01 -24.27 -8.15
N GLU A 6 -4.04 -24.78 -7.47
CA GLU A 6 -5.33 -24.10 -7.36
C GLU A 6 -5.11 -22.73 -6.70
N LYS A 7 -5.33 -21.66 -7.47
CA LYS A 7 -5.44 -20.30 -6.94
C LYS A 7 -6.79 -20.21 -6.23
N LEU A 8 -6.78 -20.10 -4.89
CA LEU A 8 -8.00 -19.90 -4.12
C LEU A 8 -8.63 -18.54 -4.46
N PRO A 9 -9.95 -18.46 -4.73
CA PRO A 9 -10.62 -17.22 -5.05
C PRO A 9 -10.92 -16.39 -3.79
N TRP A 10 -10.88 -15.08 -3.97
CA TRP A 10 -11.28 -14.03 -3.03
C TRP A 10 -12.77 -14.13 -2.63
N PRO A 11 -13.22 -13.73 -1.41
CA PRO A 11 -12.47 -13.21 -0.25
C PRO A 11 -12.31 -14.26 0.87
N PHE A 12 -11.08 -14.55 1.27
CA PHE A 12 -10.83 -15.40 2.45
C PHE A 12 -11.13 -14.62 3.74
N ARG A 13 -12.17 -15.02 4.45
CA ARG A 13 -12.52 -14.47 5.77
C ARG A 13 -11.61 -15.14 6.81
N ILE A 14 -10.59 -14.44 7.28
CA ILE A 14 -9.72 -14.91 8.37
C ILE A 14 -10.53 -14.87 9.68
N PRO A 15 -10.75 -16.00 10.37
CA PRO A 15 -11.45 -15.99 11.65
C PRO A 15 -10.59 -15.26 12.71
N PRO A 16 -11.21 -14.49 13.64
CA PRO A 16 -10.47 -13.80 14.70
C PRO A 16 -9.78 -14.84 15.60
N GLN A 17 -8.45 -14.79 15.65
CA GLN A 17 -7.70 -15.66 16.55
C GLN A 17 -7.82 -15.13 17.99
N ARG A 18 -8.22 -16.00 18.92
CA ARG A 18 -8.22 -15.69 20.36
C ARG A 18 -6.79 -15.44 20.82
N VAL A 19 -6.51 -14.22 21.28
CA VAL A 19 -5.30 -13.92 22.04
C VAL A 19 -5.48 -14.38 23.49
N ASN A 20 -4.64 -15.31 23.95
CA ASN A 20 -4.61 -15.73 25.34
C ASN A 20 -4.01 -14.62 26.21
N ALA A 21 -4.83 -14.06 27.10
CA ALA A 21 -4.41 -13.15 28.16
C ALA A 21 -3.76 -13.96 29.29
N GLY A 22 -2.43 -14.19 29.23
CA GLY A 22 -1.79 -15.03 30.25
C GLY A 22 -0.27 -15.20 30.21
N ALA A 23 0.48 -14.32 29.55
CA ALA A 23 1.93 -14.26 29.72
C ALA A 23 2.42 -12.83 29.38
N SER A 24 2.96 -12.12 30.38
CA SER A 24 3.53 -10.80 30.20
C SER A 24 4.89 -10.90 29.49
N VAL A 25 4.86 -10.91 28.16
CA VAL A 25 6.06 -10.71 27.34
C VAL A 25 6.51 -9.26 27.54
N PRO A 26 7.79 -8.97 27.85
CA PRO A 26 8.29 -7.61 27.84
C PRO A 26 8.14 -7.08 26.41
N ARG A 27 7.12 -6.23 26.15
CA ARG A 27 6.95 -5.58 24.85
C ARG A 27 7.95 -4.44 24.76
N CYS A 28 9.21 -4.76 24.45
CA CYS A 28 10.07 -3.84 23.71
C CYS A 28 9.34 -3.58 22.38
N GLY A 29 8.61 -2.47 22.34
CA GLY A 29 7.41 -2.33 21.51
C GLY A 29 7.71 -2.31 20.01
N MET A 30 7.23 -3.33 19.30
CA MET A 30 7.08 -3.29 17.84
C MET A 30 6.29 -2.03 17.45
N ASN A 31 6.88 -1.19 16.61
CA ASN A 31 6.18 -0.07 16.01
C ASN A 31 5.42 -0.54 14.77
N ILE A 32 4.32 0.15 14.47
CA ILE A 32 3.65 0.05 13.19
C ILE A 32 4.08 1.26 12.38
N VAL A 33 4.92 1.04 11.37
CA VAL A 33 5.51 2.08 10.55
C VAL A 33 4.70 2.24 9.28
N LEU A 34 4.08 3.40 9.09
CA LEU A 34 3.41 3.76 7.84
C LEU A 34 4.43 4.34 6.85
N ALA A 35 4.73 3.57 5.81
CA ALA A 35 5.63 3.92 4.72
C ALA A 35 4.97 4.85 3.68
N SER A 36 4.32 5.93 4.13
CA SER A 36 3.54 6.82 3.27
C SER A 36 3.55 8.26 3.78
N GLY A 37 3.82 9.21 2.88
CA GLY A 37 3.66 10.65 3.15
C GLY A 37 2.22 11.18 3.00
N SER A 38 1.24 10.34 2.61
CA SER A 38 -0.15 10.78 2.42
C SER A 38 -0.84 11.08 3.77
N PRO A 39 -1.36 12.30 3.99
CA PRO A 39 -2.14 12.64 5.18
C PRO A 39 -3.37 11.75 5.35
N ARG A 40 -4.07 11.45 4.25
CA ARG A 40 -5.25 10.59 4.26
C ARG A 40 -4.97 9.18 4.77
N ARG A 41 -3.82 8.59 4.41
CA ARG A 41 -3.45 7.25 4.91
C ARG A 41 -3.13 7.25 6.39
N ARG A 42 -2.52 8.33 6.89
CA ARG A 42 -2.31 8.53 8.32
C ARG A 42 -3.65 8.62 9.06
N GLU A 43 -4.58 9.44 8.57
CA GLU A 43 -5.93 9.56 9.14
C GLU A 43 -6.64 8.20 9.19
N LEU A 44 -6.56 7.40 8.12
CA LEU A 44 -7.13 6.03 8.11
C LEU A 44 -6.53 5.13 9.19
N MET A 45 -5.21 5.18 9.40
CA MET A 45 -4.54 4.39 10.44
C MET A 45 -4.93 4.85 11.85
N GLU A 46 -5.11 6.15 12.04
CA GLU A 46 -5.59 6.74 13.30
C GLU A 46 -7.04 6.33 13.58
N MET A 47 -7.92 6.36 12.57
CA MET A 47 -9.31 5.87 12.67
C MET A 47 -9.40 4.39 13.04
N LEU A 48 -8.43 3.59 12.59
CA LEU A 48 -8.31 2.17 12.96
C LEU A 48 -7.79 1.94 14.39
N GLY A 49 -7.40 3.00 15.11
CA GLY A 49 -6.94 2.92 16.50
C GLY A 49 -5.51 2.40 16.65
N VAL A 50 -4.66 2.56 15.64
CA VAL A 50 -3.27 2.10 15.66
C VAL A 50 -2.44 2.95 16.63
N ARG A 51 -2.10 2.38 17.79
CA ARG A 51 -1.49 3.12 18.93
C ARG A 51 0.01 3.41 18.79
N ASN A 52 0.77 2.54 18.14
CA ASN A 52 2.23 2.68 17.98
C ASN A 52 2.60 3.10 16.54
N LEU A 53 1.85 4.06 15.99
CA LEU A 53 2.01 4.50 14.60
C LEU A 53 3.22 5.43 14.46
N VAL A 54 4.15 5.07 13.57
CA VAL A 54 5.28 5.92 13.16
C VAL A 54 5.15 6.18 11.68
N VAL A 55 5.10 7.44 11.25
CA VAL A 55 4.99 7.78 9.82
C VAL A 55 6.38 8.03 9.26
N VAL A 56 6.78 7.25 8.26
CA VAL A 56 8.06 7.39 7.56
C VAL A 56 7.78 7.41 6.06
N PRO A 57 7.74 8.57 5.40
CA PRO A 57 7.52 8.63 3.96
C PRO A 57 8.66 7.94 3.20
N ALA A 58 8.32 7.08 2.24
CA ALA A 58 9.26 6.64 1.22
C ALA A 58 9.60 7.81 0.30
N VAL A 59 10.86 7.93 -0.11
CA VAL A 59 11.39 9.06 -0.91
C VAL A 59 11.76 8.62 -2.33
N GLY A 60 11.86 7.31 -2.57
CA GLY A 60 12.18 6.75 -3.88
C GLY A 60 11.18 7.14 -4.97
N GLU A 61 11.66 7.13 -6.22
CA GLU A 61 10.82 7.43 -7.37
C GLU A 61 9.69 6.40 -7.54
N GLU A 62 8.48 6.89 -7.79
CA GLU A 62 7.30 6.09 -8.12
C GLU A 62 7.38 5.69 -9.60
N VAL A 63 8.23 4.72 -9.93
CA VAL A 63 8.41 4.26 -11.31
C VAL A 63 7.37 3.18 -11.62
N ALA A 64 6.40 3.51 -12.48
CA ALA A 64 5.50 2.53 -13.06
C ALA A 64 6.30 1.53 -13.91
N VAL A 65 6.06 0.24 -13.72
CA VAL A 65 6.79 -0.79 -14.47
C VAL A 65 6.19 -0.89 -15.88
N PRO A 66 6.97 -0.61 -16.95
CA PRO A 66 6.44 -0.63 -18.31
C PRO A 66 5.87 -2.01 -18.68
N GLY A 67 4.73 -2.02 -19.38
CA GLY A 67 4.08 -3.24 -19.86
C GLY A 67 3.34 -4.07 -18.81
N ARG A 68 3.24 -3.58 -17.56
CA ARG A 68 2.44 -4.23 -16.51
C ARG A 68 1.06 -3.58 -16.39
N GLY A 69 0.07 -4.40 -16.01
CA GLY A 69 -1.27 -3.92 -15.69
C GLY A 69 -1.33 -3.09 -14.40
N PRO A 70 -2.47 -2.47 -14.11
CA PRO A 70 -2.62 -1.60 -12.94
C PRO A 70 -2.43 -2.33 -11.60
N GLU A 71 -2.88 -3.57 -11.49
CA GLU A 71 -2.75 -4.41 -10.29
C GLU A 71 -1.28 -4.68 -9.94
N GLU A 72 -0.50 -5.14 -10.92
CA GLU A 72 0.93 -5.38 -10.74
C GLU A 72 1.69 -4.09 -10.46
N THR A 73 1.30 -3.00 -11.11
CA THR A 73 1.95 -1.69 -10.93
C THR A 73 1.76 -1.19 -9.50
N VAL A 74 0.53 -1.19 -8.99
CA VAL A 74 0.26 -0.68 -7.63
C VAL A 74 0.89 -1.54 -6.54
N MET A 75 0.99 -2.86 -6.77
CA MET A 75 1.70 -3.77 -5.86
C MET A 75 3.21 -3.56 -5.91
N ALA A 76 3.80 -3.36 -7.09
CA ALA A 76 5.22 -3.04 -7.23
C ALA A 76 5.58 -1.72 -6.53
N LEU A 77 4.75 -0.69 -6.69
CA LEU A 77 4.93 0.60 -6.02
C LEU A 77 4.83 0.47 -4.50
N SER A 78 3.84 -0.27 -4.00
CA SER A 78 3.70 -0.56 -2.56
C SER A 78 4.90 -1.34 -2.01
N ALA A 79 5.41 -2.32 -2.79
CA ALA A 79 6.59 -3.11 -2.42
C ALA A 79 7.87 -2.28 -2.36
N ALA A 80 8.10 -1.41 -3.35
CA ALA A 80 9.25 -0.52 -3.37
C ALA A 80 9.28 0.39 -2.12
N LYS A 81 8.13 0.98 -1.77
CA LYS A 81 7.98 1.83 -0.57
C LYS A 81 8.25 1.06 0.71
N ALA A 82 7.69 -0.15 0.83
CA ALA A 82 7.91 -1.00 1.99
C ALA A 82 9.38 -1.38 2.15
N ALA A 83 10.04 -1.79 1.07
CA ALA A 83 11.45 -2.19 1.08
C ALA A 83 12.38 -1.03 1.44
N GLU A 84 12.14 0.16 0.87
CA GLU A 84 12.93 1.37 1.17
C GLU A 84 12.87 1.71 2.67
N VAL A 85 11.67 1.68 3.26
CA VAL A 85 11.48 2.01 4.66
C VAL A 85 12.00 0.89 5.56
N ALA A 86 11.72 -0.38 5.24
CA ALA A 86 12.18 -1.53 6.03
C ALA A 86 13.69 -1.54 6.25
N ALA A 87 14.48 -1.20 5.21
CA ALA A 87 15.95 -1.15 5.29
C ALA A 87 16.50 -0.09 6.27
N LYS A 88 15.65 0.84 6.73
CA LYS A 88 16.02 1.96 7.63
C LYS A 88 15.39 1.82 9.02
N ARG A 89 14.75 0.68 9.33
CA ARG A 89 14.01 0.47 10.58
C ARG A 89 14.63 -0.62 11.45
N PRO A 90 14.46 -0.53 12.79
CA PRO A 90 14.87 -1.60 13.68
C PRO A 90 14.19 -2.93 13.33
N GLN A 91 14.94 -4.03 13.46
CA GLN A 91 14.42 -5.37 13.29
C GLN A 91 13.16 -5.56 14.14
N GLY A 92 12.13 -6.15 13.53
CA GLY A 92 10.88 -6.45 14.20
C GLY A 92 9.78 -5.39 14.04
N ASP A 93 10.08 -4.16 13.60
CA ASP A 93 9.03 -3.18 13.24
C ASP A 93 8.14 -3.70 12.10
N LEU A 94 6.83 -3.47 12.18
CA LEU A 94 5.88 -3.80 11.12
C LEU A 94 5.75 -2.61 10.17
N ILE A 95 6.18 -2.76 8.93
CA ILE A 95 6.06 -1.74 7.90
C ILE A 95 4.76 -1.95 7.12
N ILE A 96 3.98 -0.89 6.93
CA ILE A 96 2.77 -0.87 6.12
C ILE A 96 2.98 0.18 5.02
N ALA A 97 2.96 -0.26 3.77
CA ALA A 97 3.04 0.59 2.60
C ALA A 97 1.77 0.44 1.76
N ALA A 98 1.36 1.53 1.13
CA ALA A 98 0.26 1.51 0.19
C ALA A 98 0.49 2.51 -0.93
N ASP A 99 -0.02 2.16 -2.10
CA ASP A 99 -0.04 3.02 -3.25
C ASP A 99 -1.41 3.01 -3.94
N THR A 100 -1.72 4.04 -4.72
CA THR A 100 -3.03 4.19 -5.36
C THR A 100 -2.85 4.81 -6.73
N ILE A 101 -3.42 4.17 -7.75
CA ILE A 101 -3.41 4.64 -9.13
C ILE A 101 -4.82 4.71 -9.70
N VAL A 102 -5.02 5.64 -10.64
CA VAL A 102 -6.26 5.75 -11.42
C VAL A 102 -6.01 5.16 -12.81
N TRP A 103 -6.88 4.26 -13.24
CA TRP A 103 -6.81 3.57 -14.52
C TRP A 103 -8.00 3.93 -15.40
N LEU A 104 -7.71 4.40 -16.61
CA LEU A 104 -8.70 4.79 -17.60
C LEU A 104 -8.21 4.38 -19.00
N ASP A 105 -9.03 3.65 -19.74
CA ASP A 105 -8.77 3.28 -21.15
C ASP A 105 -7.42 2.63 -21.46
N GLY A 106 -6.87 1.83 -20.53
CA GLY A 106 -5.55 1.22 -20.75
C GLY A 106 -4.37 2.06 -20.26
N GLU A 107 -4.63 3.21 -19.63
CA GLU A 107 -3.61 4.15 -19.17
C GLU A 107 -3.68 4.39 -17.66
N ILE A 108 -2.51 4.51 -17.03
CA ILE A 108 -2.39 5.02 -15.66
C ILE A 108 -2.38 6.55 -15.72
N LEU A 109 -3.32 7.18 -15.04
CA LEU A 109 -3.31 8.62 -14.82
C LEU A 109 -2.43 8.94 -13.60
N GLY A 110 -1.26 9.53 -13.87
CA GLY A 110 -0.32 10.00 -12.86
C GLY A 110 -0.73 11.33 -12.21
N LYS A 111 0.24 11.98 -11.55
CA LYS A 111 0.05 13.34 -11.03
C LYS A 111 0.10 14.33 -12.20
N PRO A 112 -0.80 15.33 -12.26
CA PRO A 112 -0.72 16.37 -13.27
C PRO A 112 0.57 17.18 -13.07
N ARG A 113 1.21 17.55 -14.18
CA ARG A 113 2.44 18.35 -14.17
C ARG A 113 2.16 19.81 -13.85
N ASP A 114 1.02 20.31 -14.33
CA ASP A 114 0.57 21.68 -14.19
C ASP A 114 -0.97 21.78 -14.20
N ARG A 115 -1.49 23.01 -14.18
CA ARG A 115 -2.93 23.29 -14.14
C ARG A 115 -3.65 22.89 -15.43
N GLU A 116 -3.01 23.07 -16.59
CA GLU A 116 -3.60 22.70 -17.88
C GLU A 116 -3.70 21.19 -18.02
N ASP A 117 -2.66 20.47 -17.61
CA ASP A 117 -2.61 19.01 -17.54
C ASP A 117 -3.68 18.48 -16.58
N ALA A 118 -3.85 19.11 -15.41
CA ALA A 118 -4.91 18.78 -14.47
C ALA A 118 -6.31 18.96 -15.07
N ALA A 119 -6.56 20.07 -15.77
CA ALA A 119 -7.85 20.31 -16.42
C ALA A 119 -8.12 19.28 -17.53
N ALA A 120 -7.10 18.91 -18.31
CA ALA A 120 -7.21 17.88 -19.33
C ALA A 120 -7.50 16.50 -18.71
N MET A 121 -6.79 16.12 -17.64
CA MET A 121 -7.04 14.87 -16.90
C MET A 121 -8.46 14.82 -16.33
N LEU A 122 -8.93 15.90 -15.70
CA LEU A 122 -10.31 15.99 -15.20
C LEU A 122 -11.34 15.92 -16.34
N GLY A 123 -11.05 16.54 -17.49
CA GLY A 123 -11.87 16.42 -18.70
C GLY A 123 -11.97 14.97 -19.19
N LYS A 124 -10.86 14.22 -19.18
CA LYS A 124 -10.85 12.78 -19.51
C LYS A 124 -11.71 11.94 -18.56
N LEU A 125 -11.78 12.30 -17.27
CA LEU A 125 -12.52 11.57 -16.24
C LEU A 125 -14.02 11.95 -16.19
N SER A 126 -14.37 13.15 -16.64
CA SER A 126 -15.73 13.71 -16.49
C SER A 126 -16.79 12.85 -17.18
N GLY A 127 -17.82 12.45 -16.42
CA GLY A 127 -18.94 11.65 -16.94
C GLY A 127 -18.56 10.21 -17.32
N ARG A 128 -17.37 9.74 -16.94
CA ARG A 128 -16.85 8.43 -17.34
C ARG A 128 -16.49 7.59 -16.12
N GLU A 129 -16.75 6.29 -16.24
CA GLU A 129 -16.26 5.32 -15.28
C GLU A 129 -14.74 5.14 -15.44
N HIS A 130 -14.05 5.04 -14.31
CA HIS A 130 -12.63 4.76 -14.21
C HIS A 130 -12.40 3.88 -12.99
N THR A 131 -11.31 3.11 -13.00
CA THR A 131 -11.01 2.18 -11.92
C THR A 131 -9.88 2.72 -11.06
N VAL A 132 -10.07 2.73 -9.74
CA VAL A 132 -9.03 3.10 -8.79
C VAL A 132 -8.47 1.83 -8.16
N TYR A 133 -7.17 1.60 -8.36
CA TYR A 133 -6.47 0.46 -7.76
C TYR A 133 -5.70 0.94 -6.55
N SER A 134 -5.85 0.26 -5.42
CA SER A 134 -5.02 0.48 -4.23
C SER A 134 -4.28 -0.80 -3.87
N GLY A 135 -2.95 -0.71 -3.87
CA GLY A 135 -2.05 -1.74 -3.40
C GLY A 135 -1.77 -1.52 -1.92
N LEU A 136 -1.72 -2.60 -1.16
CA LEU A 136 -1.34 -2.59 0.25
C LEU A 136 -0.35 -3.73 0.46
N LEU A 137 0.79 -3.42 1.06
CA LEU A 137 1.78 -4.41 1.46
C LEU A 137 2.15 -4.17 2.92
N HIS A 138 2.29 -5.25 3.68
CA HIS A 138 2.99 -5.22 4.95
C HIS A 138 4.22 -6.13 4.91
N VAL A 139 5.28 -5.74 5.60
CA VAL A 139 6.49 -6.54 5.80
C VAL A 139 7.04 -6.29 7.21
N GLN A 140 7.80 -7.24 7.75
CA GLN A 140 8.55 -7.02 8.98
C GLN A 140 9.97 -6.56 8.64
N ALA A 141 10.47 -5.55 9.33
CA ALA A 141 11.87 -5.11 9.20
C ALA A 141 12.81 -6.24 9.65
N PHE A 142 13.88 -6.45 8.89
CA PHE A 142 14.83 -7.56 9.01
C PHE A 142 16.23 -7.09 9.40
#